data_AF-A0A523S1L9-F1
#
_entry.id   AF-A0A523S1L9-F1
#
_cell.length_a   1.000
_cell.length_b   1.000
_cell.length_c   1.000
_cell.angle_alpha   90.00
_cell.angle_beta   90.00
_cell.angle_gamma   90.00
#
_symmetry.space_group_name_H-M   'P 1'
#
loop_
_entity.id
_entity.type
_entity.pdbx_description
1 polymer ?
#
loop_
_entity_poly.entity_id
_entity_poly.type
_entity_poly.pdbx_seq_one_letter_code
_entity_poly.pdbx_strand_id
1 'polypeptide(L)' 'MPDWSRIFQDLKTTGQTFTVYLRYMQKDTLAKIPNVKVQDVYDDYVRLENPSGYGILGFEDILYLSIPRTTQGFSQ' A
#
# COMPACT_ATOMS: atom_id res chain seq x y z
N MET A 1 -7.83 14.58 -3.69
CA MET A 1 -6.95 13.52 -3.13
C MET A 1 -7.21 12.24 -3.91
N PRO A 2 -6.24 11.32 -4.03
CA PRO A 2 -6.49 9.99 -4.60
C PRO A 2 -7.63 9.29 -3.84
N ASP A 3 -8.43 8.51 -4.55
CA ASP A 3 -9.46 7.65 -3.94
C ASP A 3 -8.79 6.41 -3.33
N TRP A 4 -8.18 6.60 -2.16
CA TRP A 4 -7.41 5.57 -1.48
C TRP A 4 -8.24 4.34 -1.15
N SER A 5 -9.48 4.52 -0.70
CA SER A 5 -10.38 3.39 -0.38
C SER A 5 -10.56 2.49 -1.59
N ARG A 6 -10.91 3.05 -2.75
CA ARG A 6 -11.05 2.28 -3.99
C ARG A 6 -9.75 1.58 -4.39
N ILE A 7 -8.63 2.30 -4.37
CA ILE A 7 -7.31 1.74 -4.73
C ILE A 7 -6.96 0.54 -3.83
N PHE A 8 -7.20 0.65 -2.52
CA PHE A 8 -6.91 -0.44 -1.59
C PHE A 8 -7.90 -1.60 -1.70
N GLN A 9 -9.17 -1.37 -2.07
CA GLN A 9 -10.10 -2.46 -2.38
C GLN A 9 -9.65 -3.26 -3.60
N ASP A 10 -9.14 -2.60 -4.64
CA ASP A 10 -8.57 -3.26 -5.81
C ASP A 10 -7.34 -4.09 -5.42
N LEU A 11 -6.41 -3.51 -4.64
CA LEU A 11 -5.22 -4.21 -4.15
C LEU A 11 -5.54 -5.38 -3.20
N LYS A 12 -6.60 -5.27 -2.39
CA LYS A 12 -7.09 -6.39 -1.57
C LYS A 12 -7.56 -7.54 -2.44
N THR A 13 -8.26 -7.23 -3.54
CA THR A 13 -8.80 -8.22 -4.47
C THR A 13 -7.69 -8.95 -5.24
N THR A 14 -6.65 -8.23 -5.68
CA THR A 14 -5.51 -8.86 -6.38
C THR A 14 -4.60 -9.63 -5.43
N GLY A 15 -4.61 -9.29 -4.14
CA GLY A 15 -3.72 -9.86 -3.13
C GLY A 15 -2.24 -9.55 -3.37
N GLN A 16 -1.95 -8.56 -4.22
CA GLN A 16 -0.60 -8.20 -4.61
C GLN A 16 0.16 -7.51 -3.48
N THR A 17 1.47 -7.76 -3.39
CA THR A 17 2.35 -7.02 -2.48
C THR A 17 2.87 -5.74 -3.12
N PHE A 18 2.96 -4.67 -2.32
CA PHE A 18 3.42 -3.35 -2.76
C PHE A 18 4.22 -2.65 -1.66
N THR A 19 4.73 -1.45 -1.97
CA THR A 19 5.43 -0.59 -1.01
C THR A 19 4.66 0.70 -0.80
N VAL A 20 4.45 1.10 0.45
CA VAL A 20 3.85 2.40 0.80
C VAL A 20 4.94 3.41 1.09
N TYR A 21 4.80 4.62 0.54
CA TYR A 21 5.63 5.76 0.91
C TYR A 21 4.79 6.74 1.71
N LEU A 22 5.30 7.16 2.87
CA LEU A 22 4.60 8.01 3.83
C LEU A 22 4.90 9.48 3.60
N ARG A 23 3.97 10.37 3.97
CA ARG A 23 4.16 11.84 3.93
C ARG A 23 5.15 12.35 4.97
N TYR A 24 5.60 11.48 5.88
CA TYR A 24 6.53 11.84 6.92
C TYR A 24 7.92 12.17 6.34
N MET A 25 8.29 13.46 6.41
CA MET A 25 9.59 13.99 6.03
C MET A 25 10.52 13.94 7.24
N GLN A 26 11.35 12.90 7.35
CA GLN A 26 12.59 13.01 8.13
C GLN A 26 13.68 13.54 7.22
N LYS A 27 14.58 14.36 7.80
CA LYS A 27 15.50 15.33 7.20
C LYS A 27 15.98 15.05 5.75
N ASP A 28 16.21 13.81 5.36
CA ASP A 28 16.66 13.45 4.01
C ASP A 28 16.12 12.09 3.49
N THR A 29 15.06 11.52 4.09
CA THR A 29 14.56 10.18 3.69
C THR A 29 13.04 10.07 3.82
N LEU A 30 12.39 9.62 2.74
CA LEU A 30 10.99 9.22 2.77
C LEU A 30 10.84 7.92 3.55
N ALA A 31 10.06 7.94 4.62
CA ALA A 31 9.68 6.72 5.32
C ALA A 31 8.83 5.83 4.39
N LYS A 32 9.14 4.52 4.35
CA LYS A 32 8.44 3.55 3.50
C LYS A 32 8.20 2.23 4.23
N ILE A 33 7.11 1.56 3.87
CA ILE A 33 6.73 0.24 4.38
C ILE A 33 6.72 -0.74 3.19
N PRO A 34 7.76 -1.57 3.03
CA PRO A 34 7.85 -2.51 1.91
C PRO A 34 7.05 -3.79 2.17
N ASN A 35 6.78 -4.53 1.09
CA ASN A 35 6.20 -5.87 1.10
C ASN A 35 4.88 -5.97 1.89
N VAL A 36 4.05 -4.94 1.79
CA VAL A 36 2.74 -4.94 2.42
C VAL A 36 1.69 -5.53 1.49
N LYS A 37 0.64 -6.09 2.08
CA LYS A 37 -0.59 -6.50 1.42
C LYS A 37 -1.78 -5.93 2.19
N VAL A 38 -2.88 -5.69 1.50
CA VAL A 38 -4.11 -5.21 2.15
C VAL A 38 -4.81 -6.37 2.85
N GLN A 39 -5.06 -6.20 4.15
CA GLN A 39 -5.91 -7.10 4.93
C GLN A 39 -7.36 -6.59 4.90
N ASP A 40 -7.58 -5.34 5.32
CA ASP A 40 -8.89 -4.70 5.37
C ASP A 40 -8.83 -3.22 5.01
N VAL A 41 -9.93 -2.70 4.47
CA VAL A 41 -10.09 -1.30 4.06
C VAL A 41 -11.27 -0.70 4.80
N TYR A 42 -11.05 0.46 5.39
CA TYR A 42 -12.04 1.24 6.12
C TYR A 42 -12.18 2.63 5.47
N ASP A 43 -13.05 3.46 6.03
CA ASP A 43 -13.40 4.74 5.42
C ASP A 43 -12.23 5.73 5.36
N ASP A 44 -11.34 5.69 6.36
CA ASP A 44 -10.24 6.64 6.57
C ASP A 44 -8.86 5.98 6.76
N TYR A 45 -8.82 4.66 6.91
CA TYR A 45 -7.57 3.90 7.07
C TYR A 45 -7.58 2.53 6.37
N VAL A 46 -6.39 1.96 6.23
CA VAL A 46 -6.17 0.60 5.76
C VAL A 46 -5.43 -0.22 6.81
N ARG A 47 -5.82 -1.49 6.97
CA ARG A 47 -5.06 -2.47 7.72
C ARG A 47 -4.18 -3.25 6.75
N LEU A 48 -2.88 -3.21 6.97
CA LEU A 48 -1.86 -3.83 6.15
C LEU A 48 -1.21 -4.99 6.91
N GLU A 49 -0.80 -6.01 6.16
CA GLU A 49 0.02 -7.11 6.65
C GLU A 49 1.38 -7.13 5.93
N ASN A 50 2.45 -7.47 6.64
CA ASN A 50 3.77 -7.75 6.09
C ASN A 50 4.46 -8.86 6.92
N PRO A 51 5.69 -9.30 6.58
CA PRO A 51 6.37 -10.35 7.32
C PRO A 51 6.63 -10.04 8.81
N SER A 52 6.58 -8.76 9.21
CA SER A 52 6.76 -8.32 10.59
C SER A 52 5.44 -8.29 11.39
N GLY A 53 4.29 -8.49 10.75
CA GLY A 53 2.98 -8.51 11.39
C GLY A 53 1.96 -7.59 10.70
N TYR A 54 1.12 -6.96 11.52
CA TYR A 54 0.02 -6.10 11.06
C TYR A 54 0.24 -4.65 11.46
N GLY A 55 -0.22 -3.72 10.62
CA GLY A 55 -0.20 -2.28 10.88
C GLY A 55 -1.46 -1.60 10.38
N ILE A 56 -1.81 -0.48 11.00
CA ILE A 56 -2.89 0.42 10.56
C ILE A 56 -2.25 1.67 9.98
N LEU A 57 -2.76 2.14 8.85
CA LEU A 57 -2.26 3.33 8.18
C LEU A 57 -3.42 4.22 7.73
N GLY A 58 -3.45 5.47 8.21
CA GLY A 58 -4.40 6.48 7.78
C GLY A 58 -4.13 6.93 6.35
N PHE A 59 -5.19 7.23 5.59
CA PHE A 59 -5.05 7.68 4.21
C PHE A 59 -4.33 9.02 4.05
N GLU A 60 -4.42 9.88 5.08
CA GLU A 60 -3.72 11.16 5.12
C GLU A 60 -2.20 10.99 5.16
N ASP A 61 -1.70 9.92 5.79
CA ASP A 61 -0.26 9.65 5.94
C ASP A 61 0.38 9.11 4.65
N ILE A 62 -0.41 8.79 3.62
CA ILE A 62 0.08 8.18 2.38
C ILE A 62 0.51 9.26 1.39
N LEU A 63 1.76 9.17 0.97
CA LEU A 63 2.30 10.00 -0.12
C LEU A 63 2.01 9.34 -1.48
N TYR A 64 2.48 8.11 -1.69
CA TYR A 64 2.18 7.30 -2.89
C TYR A 64 2.42 5.81 -2.63
N LEU A 65 1.93 4.97 -3.55
CA LEU A 65 2.17 3.52 -3.56
C LEU A 65 3.10 3.16 -4.72
N SER A 66 4.05 2.27 -4.47
CA SER A 66 4.83 1.60 -5.53
C SER A 66 4.32 0.17 -5.67
N ILE A 67 3.54 -0.06 -6.72
CA ILE A 67 2.94 -1.35 -7.05
C ILE A 67 3.81 -1.97 -8.16
N PRO A 68 4.48 -3.11 -7.92
CA PRO A 68 5.23 -3.79 -8.96
C PRO A 68 4.32 -4.07 -10.15
N ARG A 69 4.79 -3.86 -11.38
CA ARG A 69 4.05 -4.38 -12.53
C ARG A 69 4.19 -5.89 -12.48
N THR A 70 3.15 -6.60 -12.07
CA THR A 70 3.04 -8.02 -12.43
C THR A 70 2.91 -8.04 -13.94
N THR A 71 4.00 -8.38 -14.62
CA THR A 71 3.95 -8.77 -16.03
C THR A 71 2.93 -9.89 -16.10
N GLN A 72 1.70 -9.57 -16.49
CA GLN A 72 0.71 -10.55 -16.89
C GLN A 72 1.43 -11.35 -17.97
N GLY A 73 1.80 -12.59 -17.65
CA GLY A 73 2.68 -13.39 -18.49
C GLY A 73 2.11 -13.43 -19.90
N PHE A 74 2.84 -12.89 -20.87
CA PHE A 74 2.69 -13.34 -22.24
C PHE A 74 3.20 -14.78 -22.26
N SER A 75 2.30 -15.71 -22.00
CA SER A 75 2.45 -17.10 -22.43
C SER A 75 2.35 -17.08 -23.96
N GLN A 76 3.49 -17.15 -24.63
CA GLN A 76 3.57 -17.68 -26.00
C GLN A 76 4.04 -19.13 -25.94
#